data_AF-A0A6G1G1P4-F1
#
_entry.id   AF-A0A6G1G1P4-F1
#
_cell.length_a   1.000
_cell.length_b   1.000
_cell.length_c   1.000
_cell.angle_alpha   90.00
_cell.angle_beta   90.00
_cell.angle_gamma   90.00
#
_symmetry.space_group_name_H-M   'P 1'
#
loop_
_entity.id
_entity.type
_entity.pdbx_description
1 polymer ?
#
loop_
_entity_poly.entity_id
_entity_poly.type
_entity_poly.pdbx_seq_one_letter_code
_entity_poly.pdbx_strand_id
1 'polypeptide(L)'
;MPREVELQTLLAVLEERGIPLGADDVKWAFESSQTREAILSWVERYLHDETLLSFEEEALYDLAPKWANKEPIPVQGSPLLEDEMVAAIEALEASTEAIERQCKNLETQKQALLAIKSQNRETSSRYRSAIEMGSKKNAQESGQLQVAVEELSHVVNSSTEAMRHQTTSALKSTHAVVQDTFEADDRVLSALAKVSSPEASTIDAAAAEQNLAALIALRSAAIRANIDYIYQRALLEALSQQRLPVPDQDLPSAIAELKTELGTLTAEIPSVIELGLNSTLRGPLSKALAESSRSQTASQGQTARYSMSSVEFMIKRLDETRTHIQFLLSIATSLDALASHVSGTAASD
;
A
#
# COMPACT_ATOMS: atom_id res chain seq x y z
N MET A 1 44.07 -19.50 72.27
CA MET A 1 44.43 -20.71 71.52
C MET A 1 44.07 -22.03 72.25
N PRO A 2 43.10 -22.05 73.19
CA PRO A 2 42.29 -23.25 73.52
C PRO A 2 40.81 -22.97 73.23
N ARG A 3 40.50 -22.65 71.97
CA ARG A 3 39.13 -22.24 71.54
C ARG A 3 38.69 -23.00 70.30
N GLU A 4 39.64 -23.36 69.45
CA GLU A 4 39.40 -24.11 68.21
C GLU A 4 39.35 -25.62 68.46
N VAL A 5 40.10 -26.12 69.44
CA VAL A 5 40.30 -27.56 69.65
C VAL A 5 39.03 -28.19 70.22
N GLU A 6 38.42 -27.55 71.22
CA GLU A 6 37.23 -28.05 71.91
C GLU A 6 35.98 -27.97 71.01
N LEU A 7 35.91 -26.95 70.15
CA LEU A 7 34.87 -26.84 69.12
C LEU A 7 35.03 -27.93 68.06
N GLN A 8 36.26 -28.22 67.63
CA GLN A 8 36.54 -29.28 66.66
C GLN A 8 36.28 -30.67 67.23
N THR A 9 36.62 -30.93 68.49
CA THR A 9 36.31 -32.20 69.16
C THR A 9 34.81 -32.44 69.26
N LEU A 10 34.03 -31.41 69.60
CA LEU A 10 32.57 -31.51 69.66
C LEU A 10 31.95 -31.79 68.28
N LEU A 11 32.44 -31.13 67.22
CA LEU A 11 31.94 -31.37 65.87
C LEU A 11 32.31 -32.77 65.35
N ALA A 12 33.52 -33.26 65.65
CA ALA A 12 33.94 -34.60 65.26
C ALA A 12 33.05 -35.69 65.89
N VAL A 13 32.73 -35.56 67.18
CA VAL A 13 31.87 -36.54 67.88
C VAL A 13 30.41 -36.49 67.39
N LEU A 14 29.89 -35.30 67.07
CA LEU A 14 28.54 -35.14 66.51
C LEU A 14 28.42 -35.76 65.12
N GLU A 15 29.46 -35.62 64.29
CA GLU A 15 29.53 -36.22 62.96
C GLU A 15 29.64 -37.76 63.05
N GLU A 16 30.49 -38.29 63.94
CA GLU A 16 30.65 -39.73 64.16
C GLU A 16 29.34 -40.39 64.62
N ARG A 17 28.54 -39.71 65.43
CA ARG A 17 27.25 -40.19 65.95
C ARG A 17 26.06 -39.91 65.04
N GLY A 18 26.28 -39.28 63.88
CA GLY A 18 25.22 -38.96 62.91
C GLY A 18 24.13 -38.02 63.43
N ILE A 19 24.48 -37.12 64.36
CA ILE A 19 23.53 -36.14 64.91
C ILE A 19 23.49 -34.92 63.97
N PRO A 20 22.31 -34.51 63.45
CA PRO A 20 22.19 -33.46 62.44
C PRO A 20 22.28 -32.04 63.03
N LEU A 21 23.41 -31.71 63.65
CA LEU A 21 23.75 -30.37 64.16
C LEU A 21 24.99 -29.85 63.42
N GLY A 22 24.83 -28.74 62.71
CA GLY A 22 25.88 -28.19 61.84
C GLY A 22 26.87 -27.29 62.57
N ALA A 23 28.02 -27.04 61.95
CA ALA A 23 29.05 -26.15 62.48
C ALA A 23 28.54 -24.75 62.83
N ASP A 24 27.51 -24.27 62.12
CA ASP A 24 26.95 -22.93 62.32
C ASP A 24 25.97 -22.85 63.50
N ASP A 25 25.35 -23.97 63.90
CA ASP A 25 24.45 -24.03 65.08
C ASP A 25 25.24 -24.04 66.40
N VAL A 26 26.42 -24.68 66.38
CA VAL A 26 27.29 -24.84 67.55
C VAL A 26 28.19 -23.62 67.78
N LYS A 27 28.60 -22.92 66.72
CA LYS A 27 29.45 -21.71 66.80
C LYS A 27 28.83 -20.60 67.64
N TRP A 28 27.52 -20.37 67.53
CA TRP A 28 26.83 -19.32 68.32
C TRP A 28 26.99 -19.52 69.83
N ALA A 29 27.05 -20.79 70.27
CA ALA A 29 27.17 -21.14 71.68
C ALA A 29 28.58 -20.83 72.24
N PHE A 30 29.62 -20.85 71.41
CA PHE A 30 31.00 -20.50 71.78
C PHE A 30 31.29 -18.98 71.64
N GLU A 31 30.52 -18.27 70.82
CA GLU A 31 30.66 -16.82 70.61
C GLU A 31 30.07 -15.98 71.76
N SER A 32 29.02 -16.44 72.45
CA SER A 32 28.43 -15.74 73.60
C SER A 32 29.33 -15.77 74.85
N SER A 33 29.72 -14.62 75.40
CA SER A 33 30.60 -14.54 76.59
C SER A 33 29.98 -15.09 77.87
N GLN A 34 28.66 -15.31 77.91
CA GLN A 34 27.93 -15.78 79.10
C GLN A 34 27.79 -17.32 79.14
N THR A 35 27.68 -17.95 77.97
CA THR A 35 27.50 -19.42 77.84
C THR A 35 28.82 -20.16 77.61
N ARG A 36 29.86 -19.43 77.20
CA ARG A 36 31.17 -19.95 76.80
C ARG A 36 31.89 -20.77 77.87
N GLU A 37 31.91 -20.30 79.11
CA GLU A 37 32.66 -20.97 80.18
C GLU A 37 31.97 -22.25 80.64
N ALA A 38 30.63 -22.25 80.65
CA ALA A 38 29.83 -23.43 80.96
C ALA A 38 30.02 -24.54 79.90
N ILE A 39 30.04 -24.18 78.62
CA ILE A 39 30.19 -25.16 77.52
C ILE A 39 31.60 -25.73 77.48
N LEU A 40 32.64 -24.92 77.68
CA LEU A 40 34.01 -25.44 77.77
C LEU A 40 34.17 -26.41 78.95
N SER A 41 33.62 -26.08 80.12
CA SER A 41 33.64 -26.99 81.27
C SER A 41 32.82 -28.27 81.04
N TRP A 42 31.78 -28.21 80.22
CA TRP A 42 30.95 -29.36 79.87
C TRP A 42 31.64 -30.28 78.87
N VAL A 43 32.26 -29.71 77.83
CA VAL A 43 33.04 -30.47 76.84
C VAL A 43 34.24 -31.14 77.52
N GLU A 44 34.96 -30.43 78.40
CA GLU A 44 36.10 -31.01 79.13
C GLU A 44 35.67 -32.11 80.12
N ARG A 45 34.47 -32.00 80.72
CA ARG A 45 33.99 -32.95 81.73
C ARG A 45 33.29 -34.19 81.17
N TYR A 46 32.61 -34.08 80.02
CA TYR A 46 31.75 -35.13 79.47
C TYR A 46 32.18 -35.64 78.09
N LEU A 47 33.18 -35.01 77.47
CA LEU A 47 33.69 -35.37 76.14
C LEU A 47 35.17 -35.79 76.25
N HIS A 48 35.44 -36.82 77.07
CA HIS A 48 36.75 -37.46 77.19
C HIS A 48 36.69 -38.92 76.71
N ASP A 49 37.84 -39.44 76.27
CA ASP A 49 37.98 -40.79 75.67
C ASP A 49 37.46 -41.92 76.61
N GLU A 50 37.51 -41.71 77.93
CA GLU A 50 37.00 -42.66 78.93
C GLU A 50 35.47 -42.62 79.11
N THR A 51 34.78 -41.62 78.56
CA THR A 51 33.32 -41.40 78.70
C THR A 51 32.54 -41.59 77.41
N LEU A 52 33.23 -41.77 76.27
CA LEU A 52 32.62 -42.03 74.97
C LEU A 52 32.68 -43.52 74.67
N LEU A 53 31.53 -44.19 74.65
CA LEU A 53 31.45 -45.59 74.19
C LEU A 53 31.79 -45.66 72.70
N SER A 54 32.73 -46.48 72.29
CA SER A 54 33.01 -46.69 70.86
C SER A 54 31.80 -47.30 70.15
N PHE A 55 31.64 -47.04 68.85
CA PHE A 55 30.57 -47.63 68.02
C PHE A 55 30.55 -49.17 68.12
N GLU A 56 31.72 -49.79 68.29
CA GLU A 56 31.85 -51.24 68.47
C GLU A 56 31.36 -51.71 69.86
N GLU A 57 31.50 -50.87 70.89
CA GLU A 57 31.02 -51.14 72.25
C GLU A 57 29.50 -50.95 72.37
N GLU A 58 28.92 -50.00 71.64
CA GLU A 58 27.46 -49.84 71.54
C GLU A 58 26.82 -51.07 70.87
N ALA A 59 27.42 -51.57 69.79
CA ALA A 59 26.99 -52.80 69.13
C ALA A 59 27.13 -54.03 70.06
N LEU A 60 28.15 -54.08 70.91
CA LEU A 60 28.32 -55.14 71.92
C LEU A 60 27.27 -55.04 73.04
N TYR A 61 26.87 -53.84 73.47
CA TYR A 61 25.82 -53.65 74.47
C TYR A 61 24.42 -54.00 73.93
N ASP A 62 24.11 -53.70 72.67
CA ASP A 62 22.84 -54.09 72.03
C ASP A 62 22.70 -55.60 71.80
N LEU A 63 23.83 -56.29 71.75
CA LEU A 63 23.92 -57.72 71.50
C LEU A 63 24.07 -58.51 72.83
N ALA A 64 24.45 -57.85 73.93
CA ALA A 64 24.51 -58.36 75.32
C ALA A 64 23.22 -59.08 75.81
N PRO A 65 22.00 -58.52 75.65
CA PRO A 65 20.79 -59.21 76.09
C PRO A 65 20.46 -60.47 75.26
N LYS A 66 21.09 -60.67 74.10
CA LYS A 66 20.88 -61.85 73.23
C LYS A 66 21.81 -63.02 73.58
N TRP A 67 22.90 -62.77 74.33
CA TRP A 67 23.77 -63.83 74.84
C TRP A 67 23.43 -64.26 76.27
N ALA A 68 22.73 -63.42 77.03
CA ALA A 68 22.33 -63.71 78.41
C ALA A 68 21.21 -64.76 78.55
N ASN A 69 20.56 -65.17 77.45
CA ASN A 69 19.44 -66.12 77.44
C ASN A 69 19.69 -67.39 76.61
N LYS A 70 20.95 -67.78 76.38
CA LYS A 70 21.23 -69.13 75.89
C LYS A 70 21.48 -70.06 77.06
N GLU A 71 20.54 -70.99 77.26
CA GLU A 71 20.67 -72.15 78.11
C GLU A 71 22.04 -72.84 77.91
N PRO A 72 22.63 -73.44 78.96
CA PRO A 72 23.89 -74.16 78.82
C PRO A 72 23.69 -75.30 77.80
N ILE A 73 24.42 -75.24 76.70
CA ILE A 73 24.53 -76.33 75.74
C ILE A 73 24.98 -77.58 76.53
N PRO A 74 24.19 -78.66 76.58
CA PRO A 74 24.65 -79.88 77.21
C PRO A 74 25.76 -80.47 76.35
N VAL A 75 27.00 -80.37 76.83
CA VAL A 75 28.12 -81.16 76.31
C VAL A 75 27.90 -82.59 76.80
N GLN A 76 27.03 -83.32 76.09
CA GLN A 76 26.96 -84.77 76.17
C GLN A 76 27.35 -85.34 74.82
N GLY A 77 28.55 -85.90 74.76
CA GLY A 77 28.93 -86.83 73.71
C GLY A 77 28.05 -88.08 73.83
N SER A 78 27.02 -88.15 73.00
CA SER A 78 26.30 -89.38 72.69
C SER A 78 26.68 -89.81 71.27
N PRO A 79 26.95 -91.10 71.03
CA PRO A 79 27.23 -91.59 69.68
C PRO A 79 25.98 -91.39 68.81
N LEU A 80 26.14 -90.72 67.68
CA LEU A 80 25.08 -90.52 66.68
C LEU A 80 24.46 -91.87 66.30
N LEU A 81 23.14 -91.95 66.36
CA LEU A 81 22.37 -93.07 65.82
C LEU A 81 22.42 -92.96 64.29
N GLU A 82 22.72 -94.06 63.60
CA GLU A 82 22.97 -94.08 62.14
C GLU A 82 21.79 -93.50 61.34
N ASP A 83 20.55 -93.67 61.82
CA ASP A 83 19.33 -93.10 61.20
C ASP A 83 19.26 -91.57 61.26
N GLU A 84 19.75 -90.93 62.33
CA GLU A 84 19.78 -89.46 62.44
C GLU A 84 20.87 -88.86 61.54
N MET A 85 21.97 -89.59 61.33
CA MET A 85 22.98 -89.23 60.34
C MET A 85 22.41 -89.32 58.92
N VAL A 86 21.68 -90.38 58.59
CA VAL A 86 21.03 -90.53 57.27
C VAL A 86 20.00 -89.42 57.06
N ALA A 87 19.14 -89.13 58.03
CA ALA A 87 18.15 -88.05 57.91
C ALA A 87 18.80 -86.66 57.79
N ALA A 88 19.91 -86.41 58.50
CA ALA A 88 20.65 -85.16 58.37
C ALA A 88 21.35 -85.04 57.02
N ILE A 89 21.85 -86.14 56.46
CA ILE A 89 22.43 -86.19 55.11
C ILE A 89 21.35 -85.94 54.05
N GLU A 90 20.20 -86.61 54.12
CA GLU A 90 19.08 -86.41 53.19
C GLU A 90 18.53 -84.97 53.25
N ALA A 91 18.41 -84.39 54.45
CA ALA A 91 17.99 -83.00 54.62
C ALA A 91 19.03 -82.01 54.07
N LEU A 92 20.32 -82.30 54.24
CA LEU A 92 21.41 -81.50 53.68
C LEU A 92 21.44 -81.62 52.15
N GLU A 93 21.25 -82.81 51.60
CA GLU A 93 21.14 -83.04 50.15
C GLU A 93 19.94 -82.33 49.57
N ALA A 94 18.75 -82.45 50.18
CA ALA A 94 17.56 -81.73 49.75
C ALA A 94 17.73 -80.19 49.81
N SER A 95 18.40 -79.69 50.85
CA SER A 95 18.76 -78.27 50.98
C SER A 95 19.78 -77.85 49.92
N THR A 96 20.78 -78.68 49.66
CA THR A 96 21.81 -78.42 48.64
C THR A 96 21.19 -78.42 47.24
N GLU A 97 20.31 -79.37 46.93
CA GLU A 97 19.56 -79.38 45.68
C GLU A 97 18.62 -78.18 45.56
N ALA A 98 17.96 -77.76 46.65
CA ALA A 98 17.12 -76.57 46.65
C ALA A 98 17.94 -75.30 46.40
N ILE A 99 19.11 -75.17 47.03
CA ILE A 99 20.06 -74.08 46.81
C ILE A 99 20.58 -74.12 45.37
N GLU A 100 20.95 -75.28 44.83
CA GLU A 100 21.37 -75.40 43.43
C GLU A 100 20.28 -74.99 42.44
N ARG A 101 19.02 -75.39 42.70
CA ARG A 101 17.87 -74.95 41.90
C ARG A 101 17.69 -73.43 41.98
N GLN A 102 17.84 -72.85 43.17
CA GLN A 102 17.78 -71.40 43.36
C GLN A 102 18.94 -70.68 42.67
N CYS A 103 20.16 -71.18 42.75
CA CYS A 103 21.32 -70.64 42.03
C CYS A 103 21.13 -70.71 40.52
N LYS A 104 20.62 -71.83 39.99
CA LYS A 104 20.27 -71.96 38.57
C LYS A 104 19.19 -70.96 38.16
N ASN A 105 18.15 -70.78 38.97
CA ASN A 105 17.09 -69.79 38.72
C ASN A 105 17.59 -68.34 38.79
N LEU A 106 18.49 -68.02 39.72
CA LEU A 106 19.09 -66.68 39.81
C LEU A 106 20.01 -66.40 38.62
N GLU A 107 20.77 -67.40 38.16
CA GLU A 107 21.62 -67.23 36.98
C GLU A 107 20.77 -67.05 35.70
N THR A 108 19.67 -67.78 35.53
CA THR A 108 18.76 -67.55 34.38
C THR A 108 18.08 -66.19 34.46
N GLN A 109 17.64 -65.74 35.64
CA GLN A 109 17.08 -64.39 35.83
C GLN A 109 18.11 -63.29 35.57
N LYS A 110 19.36 -63.46 36.03
CA LYS A 110 20.47 -62.55 35.75
C LYS A 110 20.74 -62.46 34.26
N GLN A 111 20.79 -63.58 33.56
CA GLN A 111 20.98 -63.60 32.10
C GLN A 111 19.82 -62.92 31.36
N ALA A 112 18.57 -63.16 31.78
CA ALA A 112 17.40 -62.48 31.23
C ALA A 112 17.45 -60.95 31.46
N LEU A 113 17.84 -60.50 32.66
CA LEU A 113 18.01 -59.08 32.97
C LEU A 113 19.12 -58.43 32.14
N LEU A 114 20.26 -59.12 31.95
CA LEU A 114 21.34 -58.64 31.08
C LEU A 114 20.88 -58.53 29.62
N ALA A 115 20.10 -59.50 29.13
CA ALA A 115 19.51 -59.46 27.80
C ALA A 115 18.56 -58.25 27.64
N ILE A 116 17.63 -58.04 28.58
CA ILE A 116 16.72 -56.88 28.58
C ILE A 116 17.50 -55.56 28.65
N LYS A 117 18.53 -55.47 29.50
CA LYS A 117 19.37 -54.26 29.61
C LYS A 117 20.10 -53.96 28.31
N SER A 118 20.62 -54.99 27.62
CA SER A 118 21.29 -54.84 26.33
C SER A 118 20.30 -54.37 25.24
N GLN A 119 19.12 -54.98 25.17
CA GLN A 119 18.07 -54.63 24.21
C GLN A 119 17.57 -53.21 24.45
N ASN A 120 17.33 -52.82 25.71
CA ASN A 120 16.86 -51.47 26.05
C ASN A 120 17.92 -50.39 25.76
N ARG A 121 19.21 -50.71 25.95
CA ARG A 121 20.31 -49.82 25.55
C ARG A 121 20.34 -49.61 24.04
N GLU A 122 20.13 -50.67 23.26
CA GLU A 122 20.09 -50.60 21.80
C GLU A 122 18.86 -49.84 21.30
N THR A 123 17.66 -50.12 21.82
CA THR A 123 16.43 -49.40 21.44
C THR A 123 16.49 -47.93 21.83
N SER A 124 16.98 -47.60 23.03
CA SER A 124 17.18 -46.22 23.47
C SER A 124 18.19 -45.48 22.60
N SER A 125 19.28 -46.15 22.18
CA SER A 125 20.27 -45.57 21.26
C SER A 125 19.67 -45.30 19.88
N ARG A 126 18.89 -46.25 19.33
CA ARG A 126 18.20 -46.10 18.05
C ARG A 126 17.17 -44.98 18.09
N TYR A 127 16.39 -44.89 19.16
CA TYR A 127 15.39 -43.83 19.36
C TYR A 127 16.03 -42.45 19.44
N ARG A 128 17.11 -42.28 20.22
CA ARG A 128 17.86 -41.02 20.30
C ARG A 128 18.43 -40.61 18.95
N SER A 129 19.03 -41.57 18.22
CA SER A 129 19.58 -41.31 16.89
C SER A 129 18.48 -40.91 15.88
N ALA A 130 17.31 -41.54 15.93
CA ALA A 130 16.17 -41.19 15.09
C ALA A 130 15.64 -39.77 15.40
N ILE A 131 15.52 -39.40 16.67
CA ILE A 131 15.14 -38.03 17.07
C ILE A 131 16.19 -37.02 16.62
N GLU A 132 17.47 -37.30 16.82
CA GLU A 132 18.55 -36.38 16.43
C GLU A 132 18.59 -36.17 14.92
N MET A 133 18.43 -37.24 14.12
CA MET A 133 18.31 -37.12 12.66
C MET A 133 17.07 -36.33 12.26
N GLY A 134 15.91 -36.59 12.89
CA GLY A 134 14.68 -35.84 12.63
C GLY A 134 14.81 -34.35 12.97
N SER A 135 15.41 -34.02 14.12
CA SER A 135 15.67 -32.65 14.55
C SER A 135 16.64 -31.93 13.61
N LYS A 136 17.74 -32.58 13.20
CA LYS A 136 18.68 -32.01 12.22
C LYS A 136 18.03 -31.76 10.87
N LYS A 137 17.22 -32.70 10.38
CA LYS A 137 16.46 -32.54 9.13
C LYS A 137 15.47 -31.38 9.23
N ASN A 138 14.70 -31.30 10.31
CA ASN A 138 13.75 -30.21 10.54
C ASN A 138 14.46 -28.85 10.66
N ALA A 139 15.60 -28.78 11.35
CA ALA A 139 16.39 -27.55 11.46
C ALA A 139 16.95 -27.12 10.10
N GLN A 140 17.38 -28.07 9.26
CA GLN A 140 17.83 -27.78 7.90
C GLN A 140 16.68 -27.29 7.02
N GLU A 141 15.52 -27.94 7.05
CA GLU A 141 14.32 -27.53 6.29
C GLU A 141 13.81 -26.15 6.76
N SER A 142 13.78 -25.91 8.07
CA SER A 142 13.43 -24.62 8.67
C SER A 142 14.38 -23.51 8.23
N GLY A 143 15.69 -23.77 8.23
CA GLY A 143 16.70 -22.82 7.73
C GLY A 143 16.55 -22.54 6.23
N GLN A 144 16.27 -23.56 5.42
CA GLN A 144 16.02 -23.39 3.97
C GLN A 144 14.75 -22.59 3.71
N LEU A 145 13.67 -22.85 4.46
CA LEU A 145 12.43 -22.09 4.38
C LEU A 145 12.64 -20.63 4.79
N GLN A 146 13.39 -20.37 5.86
CA GLN A 146 13.69 -19.00 6.29
C GLN A 146 14.45 -18.22 5.22
N VAL A 147 15.49 -18.82 4.62
CA VAL A 147 16.24 -18.19 3.52
C VAL A 147 15.33 -17.92 2.32
N ALA A 148 14.46 -18.87 1.95
CA ALA A 148 13.51 -18.67 0.85
C ALA A 148 12.48 -17.56 1.14
N VAL A 149 12.02 -17.42 2.39
CA VAL A 149 11.12 -16.35 2.82
C VAL A 149 11.82 -14.99 2.79
N GLU A 150 13.07 -14.91 3.26
CA GLU A 150 13.87 -13.68 3.20
C GLU A 150 14.14 -13.25 1.75
N GLU A 151 14.50 -14.20 0.88
CA GLU A 151 14.71 -13.94 -0.55
C GLU A 151 13.41 -13.46 -1.22
N LEU A 152 12.29 -14.14 -0.98
CA LEU A 152 10.99 -13.74 -1.52
C LEU A 152 10.57 -12.35 -1.01
N SER A 153 10.78 -12.07 0.27
CA SER A 153 10.49 -10.76 0.86
C SER A 153 11.34 -9.66 0.22
N HIS A 154 12.62 -9.94 -0.02
CA HIS A 154 13.51 -9.01 -0.71
C HIS A 154 13.08 -8.76 -2.16
N VAL A 155 12.71 -9.80 -2.90
CA VAL A 155 12.21 -9.69 -4.28
C VAL A 155 10.90 -8.90 -4.32
N VAL A 156 9.97 -9.19 -3.41
CA VAL A 156 8.71 -8.45 -3.33
C VAL A 156 8.97 -6.99 -3.00
N ASN A 157 9.81 -6.68 -2.01
CA ASN A 157 10.07 -5.29 -1.61
C ASN A 157 10.81 -4.49 -2.70
N SER A 158 11.81 -5.08 -3.34
CA SER A 158 12.51 -4.42 -4.46
C SER A 158 11.58 -4.22 -5.68
N SER A 159 10.72 -5.20 -5.97
CA SER A 159 9.73 -5.08 -7.04
C SER A 159 8.66 -4.03 -6.74
N THR A 160 8.19 -3.92 -5.49
CA THR A 160 7.20 -2.91 -5.10
C THR A 160 7.79 -1.51 -5.12
N GLU A 161 9.02 -1.33 -4.64
CA GLU A 161 9.76 -0.07 -4.74
C GLU A 161 9.96 0.36 -6.20
N ALA A 162 10.39 -0.56 -7.07
CA ALA A 162 10.54 -0.30 -8.50
C ALA A 162 9.22 0.13 -9.14
N MET A 163 8.13 -0.61 -8.88
CA MET A 163 6.80 -0.27 -9.39
C MET A 163 6.28 1.06 -8.82
N ARG A 164 6.58 1.37 -7.56
CA ARG A 164 6.24 2.66 -6.93
C ARG A 164 6.95 3.82 -7.62
N HIS A 165 8.25 3.67 -7.87
CA HIS A 165 9.03 4.67 -8.60
C HIS A 165 8.51 4.86 -10.03
N GLN A 166 8.21 3.76 -10.74
CA GLN A 166 7.64 3.80 -12.07
C GLN A 166 6.27 4.51 -12.09
N THR A 167 5.38 4.17 -11.15
CA THR A 167 4.05 4.78 -11.04
C THR A 167 4.14 6.27 -10.72
N THR A 168 5.04 6.65 -9.80
CA THR A 168 5.28 8.06 -9.45
C THR A 168 5.84 8.85 -10.64
N SER A 169 6.76 8.25 -11.40
CA SER A 169 7.30 8.84 -12.63
C SER A 169 6.23 8.98 -13.71
N ALA A 170 5.40 7.96 -13.89
CA ALA A 170 4.26 8.01 -14.81
C ALA A 170 3.29 9.12 -14.41
N LEU A 171 2.96 9.25 -13.12
CA LEU A 171 2.08 10.31 -12.63
C LEU A 171 2.65 11.71 -12.92
N LYS A 172 3.94 11.93 -12.66
CA LYS A 172 4.62 13.20 -13.01
C LYS A 172 4.59 13.48 -14.51
N SER A 173 4.84 12.47 -15.34
CA SER A 173 4.75 12.59 -16.79
C SER A 173 3.34 12.93 -17.24
N THR A 174 2.32 12.28 -16.68
CA THR A 174 0.92 12.57 -17.01
C THR A 174 0.53 13.99 -16.61
N HIS A 175 1.03 14.49 -15.47
CA HIS A 175 0.80 15.88 -15.07
C HIS A 175 1.35 16.86 -16.10
N ALA A 176 2.58 16.67 -16.58
CA ALA A 176 3.17 17.51 -17.61
C ALA A 176 2.35 17.49 -18.92
N VAL A 177 1.96 16.28 -19.37
CA VAL A 177 1.12 16.13 -20.56
C VAL A 177 -0.23 16.81 -20.39
N VAL A 178 -0.88 16.66 -19.23
CA VAL A 178 -2.17 17.31 -18.94
C VAL A 178 -2.03 18.82 -18.98
N GLN A 179 -0.98 19.38 -18.39
CA GLN A 179 -0.70 20.81 -18.45
C GLN A 179 -0.53 21.29 -19.90
N ASP A 180 0.28 20.61 -20.70
CA ASP A 180 0.46 20.94 -22.12
C ASP A 180 -0.86 20.87 -22.90
N THR A 181 -1.71 19.86 -22.60
CA THR A 181 -3.03 19.75 -23.24
C THR A 181 -3.99 20.87 -22.84
N PHE A 182 -3.97 21.31 -21.58
CA PHE A 182 -4.79 22.44 -21.14
C PHE A 182 -4.31 23.75 -21.74
N GLU A 183 -3.00 23.97 -21.83
CA GLU A 183 -2.46 25.14 -22.52
C GLU A 183 -2.83 25.15 -24.02
N ALA A 184 -2.84 23.97 -24.67
CA ALA A 184 -3.31 23.85 -26.04
C ALA A 184 -4.81 24.13 -26.18
N ASP A 185 -5.64 23.63 -25.25
CA ASP A 185 -7.08 23.87 -25.22
C ASP A 185 -7.41 25.34 -24.96
N ASP A 186 -6.71 26.00 -24.04
CA ASP A 186 -6.87 27.43 -23.79
C ASP A 186 -6.55 28.27 -25.03
N ARG A 187 -5.54 27.88 -25.81
CA ARG A 187 -5.25 28.53 -27.11
C ARG A 187 -6.38 28.34 -28.11
N VAL A 188 -6.94 27.14 -28.20
CA VAL A 188 -8.08 26.83 -29.08
C VAL A 188 -9.33 27.59 -28.64
N LEU A 189 -9.62 27.61 -27.34
CA LEU A 189 -10.74 28.37 -26.76
C LEU A 189 -10.58 29.87 -26.96
N SER A 190 -9.36 30.41 -26.80
CA SER A 190 -9.08 31.82 -27.10
C SER A 190 -9.28 32.15 -28.58
N ALA A 191 -8.84 31.27 -29.49
CA ALA A 191 -9.07 31.42 -30.92
C ALA A 191 -10.57 31.33 -31.27
N LEU A 192 -11.29 30.38 -30.69
CA LEU A 192 -12.74 30.25 -30.83
C LEU A 192 -13.47 31.48 -30.31
N ALA A 193 -13.09 32.01 -29.15
CA ALA A 193 -13.66 33.22 -28.59
C ALA A 193 -13.52 34.41 -29.55
N LYS A 194 -12.34 34.57 -30.17
CA LYS A 194 -12.08 35.63 -31.17
C LYS A 194 -12.95 35.47 -32.42
N VAL A 195 -13.11 34.25 -32.94
CA VAL A 195 -13.94 33.99 -34.14
C VAL A 195 -15.43 34.06 -33.83
N SER A 196 -15.84 33.76 -32.59
CA SER A 196 -17.22 33.88 -32.13
C SER A 196 -17.62 35.32 -31.77
N SER A 197 -16.64 36.20 -31.53
CA SER A 197 -16.89 37.62 -31.30
C SER A 197 -17.39 38.24 -32.61
N PRO A 198 -18.63 38.77 -32.65
CA PRO A 198 -19.20 39.30 -33.86
C PRO A 198 -18.63 40.70 -34.13
N GLU A 199 -17.39 40.79 -34.60
CA GLU A 199 -16.87 42.01 -35.25
C GLU A 199 -17.26 42.09 -36.73
N ALA A 200 -18.04 41.10 -37.21
CA ALA A 200 -18.51 41.05 -38.58
C ALA A 200 -19.62 42.09 -38.83
N SER A 201 -19.20 43.30 -39.16
CA SER A 201 -19.85 44.26 -40.06
C SER A 201 -21.24 43.83 -40.53
N THR A 202 -22.23 43.90 -39.64
CA THR A 202 -23.62 43.80 -40.04
C THR A 202 -23.85 45.02 -40.92
N ILE A 203 -23.97 44.79 -42.22
CA ILE A 203 -24.45 45.82 -43.14
C ILE A 203 -25.85 46.13 -42.65
N ASP A 204 -25.98 47.23 -41.90
CA ASP A 204 -27.25 47.67 -41.38
C ASP A 204 -28.15 47.94 -42.58
N ALA A 205 -29.26 47.21 -42.66
CA ALA A 205 -30.22 47.35 -43.74
C ALA A 205 -30.73 48.80 -43.85
N ALA A 206 -30.81 49.52 -42.72
CA ALA A 206 -31.16 50.93 -42.69
C ALA A 206 -30.05 51.80 -43.31
N ALA A 207 -28.79 51.55 -42.99
CA ALA A 207 -27.65 52.25 -43.59
C ALA A 207 -27.51 51.94 -45.09
N ALA A 208 -27.80 50.70 -45.52
CA ALA A 208 -27.78 50.32 -46.93
C ALA A 208 -28.87 51.03 -47.74
N GLU A 209 -30.10 51.13 -47.21
CA GLU A 209 -31.18 51.90 -47.84
C GLU A 209 -30.88 53.41 -47.87
N GLN A 210 -30.27 53.96 -46.81
CA GLN A 210 -29.84 55.36 -46.79
C GLN A 210 -28.77 55.66 -47.85
N ASN A 211 -27.77 54.78 -47.99
CA ASN A 211 -26.75 54.89 -49.03
C ASN A 211 -27.34 54.73 -50.44
N LEU A 212 -28.34 53.85 -50.62
CA LEU A 212 -29.06 53.71 -51.88
C LEU A 212 -29.80 55.01 -52.24
N ALA A 213 -30.52 55.61 -51.29
CA ALA A 213 -31.22 56.86 -51.50
C ALA A 213 -30.25 58.00 -51.88
N ALA A 214 -29.11 58.09 -51.20
CA ALA A 214 -28.06 59.05 -51.53
C ALA A 214 -27.48 58.82 -52.94
N LEU A 215 -27.25 57.56 -53.32
CA LEU A 215 -26.72 57.19 -54.64
C LEU A 215 -27.73 57.48 -55.76
N ILE A 216 -29.03 57.26 -55.52
CA ILE A 216 -30.11 57.63 -56.46
C ILE A 216 -30.14 59.15 -56.63
N ALA A 217 -30.10 59.92 -55.55
CA ALA A 217 -30.10 61.39 -55.62
C ALA A 217 -28.87 61.95 -56.37
N LEU A 218 -27.69 61.35 -56.16
CA LEU A 218 -26.46 61.78 -56.83
C LEU A 218 -26.47 61.41 -58.32
N ARG A 219 -26.98 60.23 -58.67
CA ARG A 219 -27.18 59.79 -60.06
C ARG A 219 -28.25 60.63 -60.78
N SER A 220 -29.35 60.97 -60.11
CA SER A 220 -30.42 61.78 -60.70
C SER A 220 -29.94 63.20 -60.98
N ALA A 221 -29.19 63.81 -60.05
CA ALA A 221 -28.56 65.10 -60.24
C ALA A 221 -27.55 65.09 -61.42
N ALA A 222 -26.75 64.03 -61.56
CA ALA A 222 -25.80 63.90 -62.66
C ALA A 222 -26.49 63.75 -64.02
N ILE A 223 -27.57 62.96 -64.11
CA ILE A 223 -28.36 62.81 -65.34
C ILE A 223 -29.03 64.15 -65.71
N ARG A 224 -29.58 64.86 -64.72
CA ARG A 224 -30.19 66.18 -64.94
C ARG A 224 -29.18 67.18 -65.50
N ALA A 225 -28.01 67.30 -64.87
CA ALA A 225 -26.95 68.17 -65.35
C ALA A 225 -26.51 67.84 -66.79
N ASN A 226 -26.52 66.56 -67.16
CA ASN A 226 -26.21 66.13 -68.53
C ASN A 226 -27.33 66.50 -69.52
N ILE A 227 -28.61 66.33 -69.15
CA ILE A 227 -29.75 66.77 -69.98
C ILE A 227 -29.70 68.28 -70.19
N ASP A 228 -29.47 69.05 -69.11
CA ASP A 228 -29.35 70.51 -69.17
C ASP A 228 -28.19 70.93 -70.07
N TYR A 229 -27.04 70.26 -69.98
CA TYR A 229 -25.88 70.48 -70.84
C TYR A 229 -26.20 70.20 -72.32
N ILE A 230 -26.83 69.08 -72.63
CA ILE A 230 -27.22 68.71 -74.01
C ILE A 230 -28.24 69.71 -74.55
N TYR A 231 -29.23 70.11 -73.75
CA TYR A 231 -30.24 71.08 -74.12
C TYR A 231 -29.63 72.45 -74.43
N GLN A 232 -28.76 72.97 -73.54
CA GLN A 232 -28.07 74.24 -73.77
C GLN A 232 -27.18 74.18 -75.01
N ARG A 233 -26.48 73.06 -75.24
CA ARG A 233 -25.65 72.87 -76.43
C ARG A 233 -26.48 72.86 -77.72
N ALA A 234 -27.61 72.14 -77.71
CA ALA A 234 -28.54 72.10 -78.84
C ALA A 234 -29.18 73.47 -79.13
N LEU A 235 -29.49 74.24 -78.08
CA LEU A 235 -30.01 75.61 -78.22
C LEU A 235 -28.96 76.53 -78.88
N LEU A 236 -27.71 76.47 -78.42
CA LEU A 236 -26.60 77.21 -79.02
C LEU A 236 -26.38 76.85 -80.50
N GLU A 237 -26.45 75.56 -80.82
CA GLU A 237 -26.33 75.06 -82.19
C GLU A 237 -27.51 75.52 -83.07
N ALA A 238 -28.74 75.45 -82.57
CA ALA A 238 -29.92 75.94 -83.29
C ALA A 238 -29.89 77.46 -83.52
N LEU A 239 -29.44 78.24 -82.53
CA LEU A 239 -29.25 79.69 -82.66
C LEU A 239 -28.17 80.02 -83.71
N SER A 240 -27.12 79.20 -83.81
CA SER A 240 -26.07 79.38 -84.82
C SER A 240 -26.53 79.07 -86.25
N GLN A 241 -27.60 78.28 -86.42
CA GLN A 241 -28.14 77.84 -87.71
C GLN A 241 -29.34 78.67 -88.18
N GLN A 242 -29.82 79.66 -87.41
CA GLN A 242 -31.10 80.29 -87.69
C GLN A 242 -31.07 81.25 -88.89
N ARG A 243 -31.78 80.86 -89.95
CA ARG A 243 -32.29 81.69 -91.06
C ARG A 243 -33.77 81.99 -90.73
N LEU A 244 -34.10 83.25 -90.44
CA LEU A 244 -35.43 83.69 -89.98
C LEU A 244 -36.54 83.43 -91.02
N PRO A 245 -37.65 82.74 -90.68
CA PRO A 245 -38.89 82.79 -91.44
C PRO A 245 -39.82 83.91 -90.95
N VAL A 246 -40.65 84.41 -91.87
CA VAL A 246 -41.63 85.51 -91.76
C VAL A 246 -42.74 85.18 -90.74
N PRO A 247 -43.32 86.17 -90.02
CA PRO A 247 -44.24 85.90 -88.91
C PRO A 247 -45.66 85.57 -89.38
N ASP A 248 -46.13 84.36 -89.09
CA ASP A 248 -47.55 83.98 -89.15
C ASP A 248 -48.30 84.38 -87.87
N GLN A 249 -49.60 84.71 -88.00
CA GLN A 249 -50.46 85.19 -86.90
C GLN A 249 -50.71 84.16 -85.79
N ASP A 250 -50.52 82.87 -86.05
CA ASP A 250 -50.76 81.77 -85.09
C ASP A 250 -49.51 81.40 -84.26
N LEU A 251 -48.35 81.97 -84.60
CA LEU A 251 -47.07 81.72 -83.96
C LEU A 251 -47.05 81.99 -82.43
N PRO A 252 -47.64 83.06 -81.89
CA PRO A 252 -47.59 83.31 -80.44
C PRO A 252 -48.42 82.30 -79.62
N SER A 253 -49.52 81.77 -80.18
CA SER A 253 -50.33 80.74 -79.52
C SER A 253 -49.59 79.41 -79.47
N ALA A 254 -49.01 79.00 -80.60
CA ALA A 254 -48.19 77.78 -80.69
C ALA A 254 -46.95 77.83 -79.77
N ILE A 255 -46.31 79.01 -79.64
CA ILE A 255 -45.19 79.21 -78.70
C ILE A 255 -45.64 79.07 -77.25
N ALA A 256 -46.84 79.55 -76.90
CA ALA A 256 -47.37 79.44 -75.54
C ALA A 256 -47.70 78.00 -75.17
N GLU A 257 -48.33 77.25 -76.08
CA GLU A 257 -48.61 75.81 -75.93
C GLU A 257 -47.31 75.01 -75.79
N LEU A 258 -46.33 75.24 -76.66
CA LEU A 258 -45.03 74.56 -76.60
C LEU A 258 -44.27 74.86 -75.30
N LYS A 259 -44.35 76.09 -74.78
CA LYS A 259 -43.78 76.45 -73.47
C LYS A 259 -44.47 75.72 -72.33
N THR A 260 -45.79 75.54 -72.41
CA THR A 260 -46.53 74.79 -71.39
C THR A 260 -46.17 73.30 -71.42
N GLU A 261 -46.08 72.71 -72.61
CA GLU A 261 -45.69 71.31 -72.80
C GLU A 261 -44.22 71.05 -72.39
N LEU A 262 -43.32 71.99 -72.69
CA LEU A 262 -41.94 71.95 -72.21
C LEU A 262 -41.88 72.07 -70.68
N GLY A 263 -42.73 72.91 -70.10
CA GLY A 263 -42.87 73.07 -68.65
C GLY A 263 -43.33 71.78 -67.97
N THR A 264 -44.31 71.08 -68.54
CA THR A 264 -44.77 69.77 -68.03
C THR A 264 -43.70 68.69 -68.20
N LEU A 265 -43.03 68.63 -69.36
CA LEU A 265 -41.96 67.66 -69.60
C LEU A 265 -40.78 67.85 -68.63
N THR A 266 -40.38 69.10 -68.38
CA THR A 266 -39.29 69.43 -67.45
C THR A 266 -39.64 69.07 -66.01
N ALA A 267 -40.93 69.13 -65.65
CA ALA A 267 -41.42 68.71 -64.34
C ALA A 267 -41.48 67.18 -64.17
N GLU A 268 -41.72 66.42 -65.25
CA GLU A 268 -41.82 64.96 -65.21
C GLU A 268 -40.47 64.24 -65.27
N ILE A 269 -39.46 64.81 -65.95
CA ILE A 269 -38.11 64.22 -66.11
C ILE A 269 -37.49 63.75 -64.77
N PRO A 270 -37.50 64.53 -63.67
CA PRO A 270 -36.95 64.08 -62.39
C PRO A 270 -37.62 62.82 -61.85
N SER A 271 -38.96 62.74 -61.93
CA SER A 271 -39.74 61.60 -61.46
C SER A 271 -39.42 60.33 -62.25
N VAL A 272 -39.30 60.45 -63.58
CA VAL A 272 -38.96 59.32 -64.46
C VAL A 272 -37.53 58.81 -64.19
N ILE A 273 -36.57 59.72 -63.99
CA ILE A 273 -35.18 59.36 -63.67
C ILE A 273 -35.11 58.63 -62.32
N GLU A 274 -35.78 59.14 -61.29
CA GLU A 274 -35.80 58.51 -59.97
C GLU A 274 -36.46 57.12 -60.01
N LEU A 275 -37.59 56.96 -60.71
CA LEU A 275 -38.26 55.68 -60.86
C LEU A 275 -37.38 54.65 -61.60
N GLY A 276 -36.71 55.07 -62.68
CA GLY A 276 -35.80 54.22 -63.45
C GLY A 276 -34.57 53.79 -62.65
N LEU A 277 -33.97 54.71 -61.90
CA LEU A 277 -32.83 54.42 -61.04
C LEU A 277 -33.22 53.51 -59.86
N ASN A 278 -34.36 53.77 -59.23
CA ASN A 278 -34.84 53.00 -58.09
C ASN A 278 -35.16 51.55 -58.50
N SER A 279 -35.83 51.34 -59.63
CA SER A 279 -36.09 50.00 -60.17
C SER A 279 -34.82 49.25 -60.56
N THR A 280 -33.82 49.95 -61.11
CA THR A 280 -32.55 49.32 -61.53
C THR A 280 -31.64 48.97 -60.35
N LEU A 281 -31.59 49.79 -59.30
CA LEU A 281 -30.61 49.65 -58.21
C LEU A 281 -31.15 48.89 -57.00
N ARG A 282 -32.45 48.99 -56.70
CA ARG A 282 -33.06 48.36 -55.52
C ARG A 282 -33.12 46.84 -55.61
N GLY A 283 -33.35 46.30 -56.81
CA GLY A 283 -33.35 44.85 -57.07
C GLY A 283 -32.00 44.18 -56.77
N PRO A 284 -30.89 44.63 -57.36
CA PRO A 284 -29.55 44.13 -57.06
C PRO A 284 -29.15 44.31 -55.59
N LEU A 285 -29.46 45.46 -54.97
CA LEU A 285 -29.14 45.71 -53.56
C LEU A 285 -29.84 44.71 -52.63
N SER A 286 -31.15 44.51 -52.80
CA SER A 286 -31.90 43.58 -51.95
C SER A 286 -31.42 42.13 -52.10
N LYS A 287 -31.03 41.71 -53.32
CA LYS A 287 -30.41 40.41 -53.56
C LYS A 287 -29.06 40.27 -52.86
N ALA A 288 -28.18 41.26 -53.01
CA ALA A 288 -26.86 41.27 -52.38
C ALA A 288 -26.95 41.28 -50.84
N LEU A 289 -27.90 42.04 -50.27
CA LEU A 289 -28.15 42.06 -48.83
C LEU A 289 -28.65 40.69 -48.34
N ALA A 290 -29.61 40.08 -49.03
CA ALA A 290 -30.12 38.76 -48.68
C ALA A 290 -29.05 37.67 -48.79
N GLU A 291 -28.18 37.72 -49.81
CA GLU A 291 -27.07 36.80 -49.98
C GLU A 291 -26.01 36.99 -48.89
N SER A 292 -25.68 38.24 -48.55
CA SER A 292 -24.78 38.57 -47.43
C SER A 292 -25.32 38.04 -46.10
N SER A 293 -26.61 38.25 -45.79
CA SER A 293 -27.23 37.72 -44.57
C SER A 293 -27.25 36.19 -44.54
N ARG A 294 -27.51 35.52 -45.67
CA ARG A 294 -27.44 34.05 -45.77
C ARG A 294 -26.01 33.53 -45.58
N SER A 295 -25.03 34.17 -46.20
CA SER A 295 -23.62 33.80 -46.04
C SER A 295 -23.16 34.00 -44.59
N GLN A 296 -23.58 35.10 -43.95
CA GLN A 296 -23.25 35.38 -42.55
C GLN A 296 -23.85 34.34 -41.60
N THR A 297 -25.15 34.02 -41.76
CA THR A 297 -25.81 32.98 -40.95
C THR A 297 -25.22 31.59 -41.19
N ALA A 298 -24.84 31.26 -42.42
CA ALA A 298 -24.14 30.02 -42.74
C ALA A 298 -22.75 29.94 -42.07
N SER A 299 -21.96 31.02 -42.15
CA SER A 299 -20.65 31.12 -41.50
C SER A 299 -20.74 31.05 -39.98
N GLN A 300 -21.74 31.72 -39.38
CA GLN A 300 -22.02 31.64 -37.94
C GLN A 300 -22.41 30.21 -37.54
N GLY A 301 -23.28 29.56 -38.32
CA GLY A 301 -23.66 28.16 -38.10
C GLY A 301 -22.48 27.20 -38.20
N GLN A 302 -21.56 27.42 -39.16
CA GLN A 302 -20.36 26.62 -39.30
C GLN A 302 -19.37 26.85 -38.14
N THR A 303 -19.20 28.09 -37.70
CA THR A 303 -18.38 28.44 -36.53
C THR A 303 -18.94 27.80 -35.26
N ALA A 304 -20.26 27.85 -35.05
CA ALA A 304 -20.93 27.23 -33.91
C ALA A 304 -20.82 25.69 -33.92
N ARG A 305 -20.89 25.05 -35.10
CA ARG A 305 -20.66 23.61 -35.22
C ARG A 305 -19.22 23.24 -34.91
N TYR A 306 -18.27 24.01 -35.43
CA TYR A 306 -16.85 23.82 -35.16
C TYR A 306 -16.53 24.01 -33.67
N SER A 307 -17.09 25.03 -33.02
CA SER A 307 -16.89 25.26 -31.58
C SER A 307 -17.47 24.12 -30.75
N MET A 308 -18.70 23.67 -31.06
CA MET A 308 -19.33 22.53 -30.39
C MET A 308 -18.52 21.24 -30.55
N SER A 309 -18.09 20.91 -31.77
CA SER A 309 -17.26 19.73 -32.02
C SER A 309 -15.90 19.81 -31.33
N SER A 310 -15.30 21.01 -31.23
CA SER A 310 -14.04 21.21 -30.54
C SER A 310 -14.21 20.99 -29.03
N VAL A 311 -15.26 21.53 -28.43
CA VAL A 311 -15.57 21.34 -27.01
C VAL A 311 -15.88 19.88 -26.70
N GLU A 312 -16.65 19.18 -27.54
CA GLU A 312 -16.89 17.74 -27.39
C GLU A 312 -15.59 16.92 -27.44
N PHE A 313 -14.66 17.27 -28.34
CA PHE A 313 -13.36 16.62 -28.40
C PHE A 313 -12.54 16.87 -27.13
N MET A 314 -12.50 18.11 -26.64
CA MET A 314 -11.81 18.46 -25.38
C MET A 314 -12.41 17.69 -24.19
N ILE A 315 -13.74 17.57 -24.11
CA ILE A 315 -14.42 16.79 -23.05
C ILE A 315 -14.03 15.31 -23.10
N LYS A 316 -14.08 14.68 -24.29
CA LYS A 316 -13.70 13.26 -24.45
C LYS A 316 -12.26 13.02 -24.03
N ARG A 317 -11.35 13.89 -24.45
CA ARG A 317 -9.94 13.80 -24.07
C ARG A 317 -9.73 14.01 -22.56
N LEU A 318 -10.49 14.90 -21.94
CA LEU A 318 -10.46 15.10 -20.49
C LEU A 318 -10.96 13.87 -19.72
N ASP A 319 -11.99 13.19 -20.23
CA ASP A 319 -12.49 11.96 -19.64
C ASP A 319 -11.46 10.81 -19.77
N GLU A 320 -10.84 10.64 -20.95
CA GLU A 320 -9.76 9.67 -21.16
C GLU A 320 -8.57 9.91 -20.21
N THR A 321 -8.09 11.16 -20.12
CA THR A 321 -6.99 11.51 -19.20
C THR A 321 -7.37 11.30 -17.73
N ARG A 322 -8.62 11.60 -17.35
CA ARG A 322 -9.15 11.32 -16.01
C ARG A 322 -9.12 9.83 -15.70
N THR A 323 -9.63 8.98 -16.59
CA THR A 323 -9.62 7.52 -16.36
C THR A 323 -8.19 6.98 -16.23
N HIS A 324 -7.25 7.49 -17.02
CA HIS A 324 -5.84 7.11 -16.93
C HIS A 324 -5.21 7.52 -15.60
N ILE A 325 -5.46 8.75 -15.12
CA ILE A 325 -4.99 9.21 -13.81
C ILE A 325 -5.61 8.37 -12.68
N GLN A 326 -6.90 8.06 -12.74
CA GLN A 326 -7.56 7.20 -11.76
C GLN A 326 -6.94 5.80 -11.70
N PHE A 327 -6.57 5.24 -12.84
CA PHE A 327 -5.86 3.96 -12.92
C PHE A 327 -4.46 4.05 -12.28
N LEU A 328 -3.69 5.11 -12.56
CA LEU A 328 -2.38 5.30 -11.92
C LEU A 328 -2.51 5.49 -10.40
N LEU A 329 -3.54 6.20 -9.94
CA LEU A 329 -3.80 6.39 -8.51
C LEU A 329 -4.21 5.07 -7.84
N SER A 330 -5.01 4.23 -8.48
CA SER A 330 -5.38 2.92 -7.91
C SER A 330 -4.19 1.95 -7.84
N ILE A 331 -3.28 2.02 -8.81
CA ILE A 331 -2.00 1.31 -8.73
C ILE A 331 -1.17 1.85 -7.56
N ALA A 332 -1.05 3.17 -7.43
CA ALA A 332 -0.27 3.77 -6.35
C ALA A 332 -0.80 3.36 -4.96
N THR A 333 -2.12 3.40 -4.74
CA THR A 333 -2.73 3.02 -3.46
C THR A 333 -2.61 1.53 -3.18
N SER A 334 -2.74 0.67 -4.19
CA SER A 334 -2.54 -0.77 -4.01
C SER A 334 -1.07 -1.12 -3.73
N LEU A 335 -0.11 -0.43 -4.34
CA LEU A 335 1.31 -0.55 -4.02
C LEU A 335 1.62 -0.06 -2.60
N ASP A 336 1.03 1.05 -2.16
CA ASP A 336 1.15 1.53 -0.77
C ASP A 336 0.60 0.50 0.24
N ALA A 337 -0.55 -0.12 -0.06
CA ALA A 337 -1.12 -1.17 0.76
C ALA A 337 -0.24 -2.44 0.78
N LEU A 338 0.33 -2.83 -0.36
CA LEU A 338 1.19 -4.00 -0.43
C LEU A 338 2.51 -3.77 0.32
N ALA A 339 3.07 -2.56 0.22
CA ALA A 339 4.26 -2.18 0.98
C ALA A 339 4.01 -2.17 2.50
N SER A 340 2.84 -1.70 2.96
CA SER A 340 2.50 -1.72 4.39
C SER A 340 2.27 -3.14 4.93
N HIS A 341 1.66 -4.02 4.14
CA HIS A 341 1.52 -5.43 4.49
C HIS A 341 2.87 -6.15 4.60
N VAL A 342 3.77 -5.96 3.64
CA VAL A 342 5.11 -6.57 3.63
C VAL A 342 5.95 -6.07 4.81
N SER A 343 5.85 -4.78 5.14
CA SER A 343 6.55 -4.20 6.29
C SER A 343 5.96 -4.68 7.63
N GLY A 344 4.64 -4.89 7.69
CA GLY A 344 3.96 -5.40 8.90
C GLY A 344 4.27 -6.87 9.20
N THR A 345 4.42 -7.70 8.15
CA THR A 345 4.83 -9.09 8.31
C THR A 345 6.29 -9.22 8.76
N ALA A 346 7.19 -8.35 8.28
CA ALA A 346 8.59 -8.34 8.70
C ALA A 346 8.82 -7.86 10.15
N ALA A 347 7.83 -7.21 10.78
CA ALA A 347 7.92 -6.73 12.16
C ALA A 347 7.27 -7.66 13.20
N SER A 348 6.60 -8.73 12.76
CA SER A 348 5.86 -9.66 13.63
C SER A 348 6.57 -10.99 13.90
N ASP A 349 7.72 -11.22 13.27
CA ASP A 349 8.65 -12.34 13.52
C ASP A 349 9.88 -11.88 14.32
#